data_AF-A0ABD5X7T2-F1
#
_entry.id   AF-A0ABD5X7T2-F1
#
_cell.length_a   1.000
_cell.length_b   1.000
_cell.length_c   1.000
_cell.angle_alpha   90.00
_cell.angle_beta   90.00
_cell.angle_gamma   90.00
#
_symmetry.space_group_name_H-M   'P 1'
#
loop_
_entity.id
_entity.type
_entity.pdbx_description
1 polymer ?
#
loop_
_entity_poly.entity_id
_entity_poly.type
_entity_poly.pdbx_seq_one_letter_code
_entity_poly.pdbx_strand_id
1 'polypeptide(L)'
;MQEFAFELALCAHLESEQDSVLSRQLGTQVHGRRVMDIICVEPGSEFAERAAITPKAIPALAVESDVGPGTARYWKNAFDCHPNTAKRAIERAVDVGFFERERRNGRTYLRQSTRYPDWYDTLIGIENKPDLARPGNLETQLLTDVTLGLVDKIILATESYVTGAHRNRIPDVVGIWRFDPESGEREILREAKQLPSAKPGVEILERDSSRTEIRIASADEITRARRRVAERAYGKGWRTYDLPACSTVEPDSSGLPYCPWKKRVVRPVEECGPDCGGHNAGDPPDVDFESLRAKQSPWKPDPDGRQRHQTGLDSFY
;
A
#
# COMPACT_ATOMS: atom_id res chain seq x y z
N MET A 1 -4.53 -23.32 -3.17
CA MET A 1 -3.65 -22.51 -4.06
C MET A 1 -2.38 -22.02 -3.35
N GLN A 2 -1.36 -21.54 -4.08
CA GLN A 2 -0.22 -20.80 -3.48
C GLN A 2 -0.66 -19.38 -3.03
N GLU A 3 -0.12 -18.90 -1.90
CA GLU A 3 -0.48 -17.59 -1.32
C GLU A 3 -0.26 -16.43 -2.31
N PHE A 4 0.79 -16.48 -3.12
CA PHE A 4 1.08 -15.46 -4.14
C PHE A 4 0.01 -15.36 -5.22
N ALA A 5 -0.34 -16.48 -5.84
CA ALA A 5 -1.31 -16.52 -6.92
C ALA A 5 -2.70 -16.09 -6.41
N PHE A 6 -3.05 -16.50 -5.19
CA PHE A 6 -4.27 -16.07 -4.52
C PHE A 6 -4.30 -14.55 -4.28
N GLU A 7 -3.21 -13.99 -3.72
CA GLU A 7 -3.07 -12.53 -3.51
C GLU A 7 -3.19 -11.75 -4.82
N LEU A 8 -2.52 -12.22 -5.89
CA LEU A 8 -2.60 -11.62 -7.23
C LEU A 8 -4.01 -11.59 -7.79
N ALA A 9 -4.68 -12.74 -7.78
CA ALA A 9 -6.03 -12.88 -8.30
C ALA A 9 -7.01 -12.00 -7.52
N LEU A 10 -6.86 -11.94 -6.19
CA LEU A 10 -7.70 -11.09 -5.36
C LEU A 10 -7.46 -9.60 -5.63
N CYS A 11 -6.21 -9.16 -5.78
CA CYS A 11 -5.93 -7.77 -6.17
C CYS A 11 -6.55 -7.42 -7.53
N ALA A 12 -6.39 -8.28 -8.54
CA ALA A 12 -6.96 -8.06 -9.87
C ALA A 12 -8.50 -7.98 -9.82
N HIS A 13 -9.14 -8.88 -9.07
CA HIS A 13 -10.59 -8.87 -8.86
C HIS A 13 -11.04 -7.56 -8.18
N LEU A 14 -10.40 -7.17 -7.07
CA LEU A 14 -10.78 -5.97 -6.33
C LEU A 14 -10.57 -4.67 -7.14
N GLU A 15 -9.48 -4.58 -7.92
CA GLU A 15 -9.23 -3.42 -8.79
C GLU A 15 -10.28 -3.31 -9.90
N SER A 16 -10.84 -4.43 -10.37
CA SER A 16 -11.89 -4.42 -11.39
C SER A 16 -13.28 -4.03 -10.86
N GLU A 17 -13.53 -4.16 -9.56
CA GLU A 17 -14.84 -3.90 -8.95
C GLU A 17 -14.95 -2.53 -8.27
N GLN A 18 -13.83 -1.91 -7.90
CA GLN A 18 -13.83 -0.75 -7.00
C GLN A 18 -12.89 0.35 -7.50
N ASP A 19 -13.34 1.60 -7.39
CA ASP A 19 -12.53 2.80 -7.63
C ASP A 19 -11.60 3.08 -6.43
N SER A 20 -10.73 2.13 -6.11
CA SER A 20 -9.82 2.19 -4.95
C SER A 20 -8.37 1.99 -5.36
N VAL A 21 -7.45 2.50 -4.55
CA VAL A 21 -6.02 2.20 -4.73
C VAL A 21 -5.64 0.98 -3.92
N LEU A 22 -5.21 -0.07 -4.61
CA LEU A 22 -4.69 -1.28 -3.98
C LEU A 22 -3.17 -1.27 -3.91
N SER A 23 -2.64 -1.74 -2.79
CA SER A 23 -1.22 -2.02 -2.64
C SER A 23 -1.01 -3.27 -1.82
N ARG A 24 0.04 -4.02 -2.15
CA ARG A 24 0.38 -5.23 -1.43
C ARG A 24 1.50 -5.04 -0.42
N GLN A 25 1.59 -5.95 0.54
CA GLN A 25 2.75 -6.16 1.41
C GLN A 25 3.26 -4.83 2.00
N LEU A 26 2.39 -4.16 2.75
CA LEU A 26 2.67 -2.87 3.37
C LEU A 26 2.77 -3.01 4.89
N GLY A 27 3.81 -2.40 5.46
CA GLY A 27 3.93 -2.31 6.91
C GLY A 27 2.77 -1.53 7.53
N THR A 28 2.01 -2.16 8.43
CA THR A 28 0.85 -1.61 9.15
C THR A 28 1.10 -1.58 10.66
N GLN A 29 2.29 -1.14 11.05
CA GLN A 29 2.73 -1.01 12.44
C GLN A 29 2.79 0.44 12.91
N VAL A 30 2.96 0.61 14.23
CA VAL A 30 3.46 1.87 14.82
C VAL A 30 4.89 1.67 15.35
N HIS A 31 5.10 0.64 16.17
CA HIS A 31 6.35 0.27 16.82
C HIS A 31 6.88 -1.11 16.38
N GLY A 32 6.00 -1.98 15.88
CA GLY A 32 6.33 -3.36 15.53
C GLY A 32 6.79 -3.56 14.09
N ARG A 33 6.49 -4.73 13.55
CA ARG A 33 6.89 -5.16 12.20
C ARG A 33 5.75 -5.78 11.39
N ARG A 34 4.51 -5.54 11.79
CA ARG A 34 3.32 -6.09 11.12
C ARG A 34 3.27 -5.58 9.67
N VAL A 35 3.06 -6.50 8.74
CA VAL A 35 2.88 -6.23 7.31
C VAL A 35 1.52 -6.78 6.92
N MET A 36 0.66 -5.97 6.33
CA MET A 36 -0.62 -6.42 5.78
C MET A 36 -0.42 -6.91 4.33
N ASP A 37 -1.09 -8.00 3.96
CA ASP A 37 -0.98 -8.56 2.62
C ASP A 37 -1.53 -7.61 1.57
N ILE A 38 -2.75 -7.11 1.75
CA ILE A 38 -3.35 -6.13 0.84
C ILE A 38 -3.91 -4.96 1.65
N ILE A 39 -3.65 -3.75 1.15
CA ILE A 39 -4.28 -2.52 1.60
C ILE A 39 -5.12 -1.97 0.45
N CYS A 40 -6.40 -1.73 0.74
CA CYS A 40 -7.29 -0.96 -0.10
C CYS A 40 -7.47 0.43 0.50
N VAL A 41 -7.24 1.46 -0.32
CA VAL A 41 -7.44 2.86 0.02
C VAL A 41 -8.64 3.38 -0.77
N GLU A 42 -9.74 3.64 -0.07
CA GLU A 42 -10.90 4.30 -0.67
C GLU A 42 -10.60 5.80 -0.80
N PRO A 43 -10.79 6.39 -2.00
CA PRO A 43 -10.60 7.81 -2.23
C PRO A 43 -11.48 8.68 -1.32
N GLY A 44 -10.88 9.70 -0.70
CA GLY A 44 -11.59 10.77 -0.02
C GLY A 44 -11.91 11.93 -0.98
N SER A 45 -12.58 12.97 -0.46
CA SER A 45 -13.01 14.13 -1.25
C SER A 45 -11.86 14.89 -1.91
N GLU A 46 -10.68 14.93 -1.28
CA GLU A 46 -9.49 15.62 -1.81
C GLU A 46 -8.53 14.69 -2.58
N PHE A 47 -8.98 13.47 -2.97
CA PHE A 47 -8.15 12.51 -3.72
C PHE A 47 -7.58 13.10 -5.00
N ALA A 48 -8.41 13.85 -5.77
CA ALA A 48 -7.96 14.49 -6.99
C ALA A 48 -6.83 15.51 -6.75
N GLU A 49 -6.84 16.19 -5.59
CA GLU A 49 -5.77 17.12 -5.23
C GLU A 49 -4.46 16.38 -4.97
N ARG A 50 -4.53 15.25 -4.26
CA ARG A 50 -3.36 14.39 -4.02
C ARG A 50 -2.81 13.82 -5.33
N ALA A 51 -3.69 13.33 -6.19
CA ALA A 51 -3.31 12.72 -7.46
C ALA A 51 -2.65 13.75 -8.41
N ALA A 52 -3.02 15.02 -8.31
CA ALA A 52 -2.42 16.11 -9.09
C ALA A 52 -0.99 16.47 -8.65
N ILE A 53 -0.47 15.97 -7.51
CA ILE A 53 0.88 16.30 -7.05
C ILE A 53 1.92 15.46 -7.78
N THR A 54 1.80 14.14 -7.70
CA THR A 54 2.80 13.19 -8.20
C THR A 54 2.22 11.77 -8.23
N PRO A 55 2.64 10.92 -9.19
CA PRO A 55 2.28 9.49 -9.20
C PRO A 55 2.93 8.71 -8.06
N LYS A 56 4.01 9.24 -7.47
CA LYS A 56 4.83 8.53 -6.47
C LYS A 56 4.34 8.83 -5.04
N ALA A 57 4.80 8.05 -4.07
CA ALA A 57 4.58 8.37 -2.66
C ALA A 57 5.32 9.66 -2.29
N ILE A 58 4.66 10.55 -1.54
CA ILE A 58 5.30 11.72 -0.95
C ILE A 58 6.01 11.27 0.34
N PRO A 59 7.27 11.69 0.60
CA PRO A 59 7.97 11.29 1.83
C PRO A 59 7.19 11.69 3.09
N ALA A 60 6.95 10.73 3.98
CA ALA A 60 6.20 10.97 5.23
C ALA A 60 6.76 12.15 6.04
N LEU A 61 8.09 12.21 6.18
CA LEU A 61 8.75 13.30 6.90
C LEU A 61 8.57 14.67 6.23
N ALA A 62 8.34 14.73 4.91
CA ALA A 62 8.03 15.98 4.23
C ALA A 62 6.60 16.45 4.56
N VAL A 63 5.66 15.51 4.60
CA VAL A 63 4.25 15.76 4.97
C VAL A 63 4.12 16.14 6.45
N GLU A 64 4.92 15.54 7.32
CA GLU A 64 4.92 15.75 8.77
C GLU A 64 5.78 16.95 9.22
N SER A 65 6.54 17.56 8.30
CA SER A 65 7.39 18.72 8.60
C SER A 65 6.56 20.00 8.81
N ASP A 66 7.18 21.00 9.43
CA ASP A 66 6.58 22.34 9.58
C ASP A 66 6.61 23.19 8.29
N VAL A 67 7.09 22.62 7.17
CA VAL A 67 7.13 23.33 5.88
C VAL A 67 5.71 23.42 5.33
N GLY A 68 5.19 24.64 5.14
CA GLY A 68 3.90 24.88 4.51
C GLY A 68 4.01 25.51 3.11
N PRO A 69 2.87 25.75 2.43
CA PRO A 69 2.87 26.31 1.07
C PRO A 69 3.04 27.83 1.02
N GLY A 70 2.84 28.53 2.14
CA GLY A 70 2.86 30.00 2.22
C GLY A 70 4.26 30.59 2.23
N THR A 71 5.00 30.43 3.34
CA THR A 71 6.32 31.04 3.53
C THR A 71 7.41 29.98 3.56
N ALA A 72 8.48 30.21 2.80
CA ALA A 72 9.64 29.33 2.80
C ALA A 72 10.31 29.30 4.18
N ARG A 73 10.59 28.09 4.69
CA ARG A 73 11.19 27.85 6.02
C ARG A 73 12.61 27.31 5.91
N TYR A 74 13.47 27.72 6.85
CA TYR A 74 14.81 27.18 6.94
C TYR A 74 14.75 25.70 7.34
N TRP A 75 15.25 24.82 6.48
CA TRP A 75 15.01 23.38 6.60
C TRP A 75 15.47 22.78 7.94
N LYS A 76 16.57 23.28 8.53
CA LYS A 76 17.07 22.73 9.81
C LYS A 76 16.10 22.95 10.98
N ASN A 77 15.16 23.87 10.85
CA ASN A 77 14.18 24.19 11.89
C ASN A 77 12.79 23.61 11.57
N ALA A 78 12.65 22.83 10.50
CA ALA A 78 11.34 22.37 10.01
C ALA A 78 11.10 20.87 10.19
N PHE A 79 12.13 20.10 10.57
CA PHE A 79 12.05 18.65 10.70
C PHE A 79 12.44 18.20 12.10
N ASP A 80 11.61 17.36 12.70
CA ASP A 80 11.91 16.69 13.97
C ASP A 80 12.59 15.34 13.72
N CYS A 81 13.78 15.37 13.11
CA CYS A 81 14.60 14.18 12.91
C CYS A 81 16.08 14.53 12.68
N HIS A 82 16.93 13.50 12.64
CA HIS A 82 18.35 13.68 12.36
C HIS A 82 18.58 14.38 10.99
N PRO A 83 19.51 15.36 10.88
CA PRO A 83 19.70 16.16 9.66
C PRO A 83 19.93 15.37 8.37
N ASN A 84 20.63 14.24 8.43
CA ASN A 84 20.84 13.41 7.23
C ASN A 84 19.55 12.73 6.76
N THR A 85 18.66 12.38 7.68
CA THR A 85 17.34 11.82 7.36
C THR A 85 16.45 12.90 6.74
N ALA A 86 16.45 14.11 7.32
CA ALA A 86 15.76 15.25 6.74
C ALA A 86 16.24 15.54 5.32
N LYS A 87 17.56 15.57 5.06
CA LYS A 87 18.12 15.79 3.71
C LYS A 87 17.59 14.79 2.67
N ARG A 88 17.58 13.49 2.98
CA ARG A 88 17.03 12.46 2.07
C ARG A 88 15.54 12.69 1.78
N ALA A 89 14.76 13.03 2.82
CA ALA A 89 13.35 13.35 2.65
C ALA A 89 13.14 14.61 1.79
N ILE A 90 13.98 15.63 1.98
CA ILE A 90 13.95 16.89 1.23
C ILE A 90 14.29 16.65 -0.25
N GLU A 91 15.37 15.91 -0.54
CA GLU A 91 15.74 15.57 -1.91
C GLU A 91 14.59 14.84 -2.60
N ARG A 92 14.10 13.78 -1.98
CA ARG A 92 12.97 13.02 -2.53
C ARG A 92 11.72 13.86 -2.72
N ALA A 93 11.40 14.76 -1.78
CA ALA A 93 10.24 15.64 -1.85
C ALA A 93 10.36 16.71 -2.96
N VAL A 94 11.58 17.18 -3.24
CA VAL A 94 11.85 18.06 -4.40
C VAL A 94 11.70 17.26 -5.70
N ASP A 95 12.25 16.05 -5.76
CA ASP A 95 12.18 15.19 -6.97
C ASP A 95 10.75 14.81 -7.37
N VAL A 96 9.85 14.66 -6.39
CA VAL A 96 8.42 14.40 -6.64
C VAL A 96 7.59 15.67 -6.75
N GLY A 97 8.21 16.85 -6.76
CA GLY A 97 7.52 18.12 -6.95
C GLY A 97 6.69 18.61 -5.75
N PHE A 98 6.83 17.99 -4.57
CA PHE A 98 6.13 18.40 -3.35
C PHE A 98 6.78 19.61 -2.66
N PHE A 99 8.11 19.71 -2.73
CA PHE A 99 8.84 20.89 -2.26
C PHE A 99 9.45 21.70 -3.39
N GLU A 100 9.46 23.01 -3.17
CA GLU A 100 10.31 23.97 -3.87
C GLU A 100 11.48 24.37 -2.96
N ARG A 101 12.63 24.66 -3.57
CA ARG A 101 13.87 24.98 -2.87
C ARG A 101 14.32 26.39 -3.21
N GLU A 102 14.51 27.21 -2.19
CA GLU A 102 15.05 28.57 -2.31
C GLU A 102 16.41 28.68 -1.62
N ARG A 103 17.29 29.53 -2.14
CA ARG A 103 18.58 29.87 -1.52
C ARG A 103 18.58 31.34 -1.11
N ARG A 104 18.85 31.63 0.16
CA ARG A 104 18.98 32.99 0.70
C ARG A 104 20.22 33.07 1.58
N ASN A 105 21.16 33.96 1.25
CA ASN A 105 22.41 34.15 2.01
C ASN A 105 23.13 32.82 2.35
N GLY A 106 23.26 31.93 1.35
CA GLY A 106 23.90 30.62 1.50
C GLY A 106 23.07 29.55 2.24
N ARG A 107 21.90 29.88 2.76
CA ARG A 107 21.00 28.95 3.47
C ARG A 107 19.89 28.44 2.54
N THR A 108 19.51 27.19 2.74
CA THR A 108 18.41 26.54 2.00
C THR A 108 17.09 26.74 2.74
N TYR A 109 16.09 27.22 2.03
CA TYR A 109 14.71 27.33 2.50
C TYR A 109 13.82 26.44 1.64
N LEU A 110 12.75 25.92 2.24
CA LEU A 110 11.81 25.01 1.60
C LEU A 110 10.40 25.57 1.71
N ARG A 111 9.59 25.34 0.67
CA ARG A 111 8.17 25.66 0.63
C ARG A 111 7.43 24.49 -0.01
N GLN A 112 6.25 24.15 0.48
CA GLN A 112 5.39 23.18 -0.22
C GLN A 112 4.86 23.81 -1.51
N SER A 113 4.80 23.03 -2.59
CA SER A 113 4.17 23.47 -3.85
C SER A 113 2.65 23.63 -3.69
N THR A 114 2.04 22.77 -2.88
CA THR A 114 0.63 22.80 -2.50
C THR A 114 0.45 22.39 -1.04
N ARG A 115 -0.69 22.74 -0.43
CA ARG A 115 -1.09 22.14 0.84
C ARG A 115 -1.26 20.64 0.65
N TYR A 116 -0.77 19.84 1.60
CA TYR A 116 -1.03 18.41 1.61
C TYR A 116 -2.52 18.14 1.94
N PRO A 117 -3.26 17.44 1.08
CA PRO A 117 -4.71 17.24 1.23
C PRO A 117 -5.07 16.09 2.19
N ASP A 118 -6.30 16.10 2.71
CA ASP A 118 -6.91 14.99 3.42
C ASP A 118 -7.66 14.09 2.41
N TRP A 119 -6.93 13.16 1.81
CA TRP A 119 -7.25 12.62 0.49
C TRP A 119 -7.82 11.20 0.46
N TYR A 120 -7.81 10.48 1.58
CA TYR A 120 -8.34 9.12 1.69
C TYR A 120 -9.45 9.06 2.74
N ASP A 121 -10.43 8.20 2.56
CA ASP A 121 -11.54 8.02 3.50
C ASP A 121 -11.32 6.75 4.35
N THR A 122 -11.40 5.58 3.72
CA THR A 122 -11.28 4.28 4.39
C THR A 122 -9.97 3.59 4.03
N LEU A 123 -9.32 3.00 5.04
CA LEU A 123 -8.27 1.99 4.87
C LEU A 123 -8.81 0.62 5.23
N ILE A 124 -8.78 -0.31 4.29
CA ILE A 124 -9.16 -1.70 4.52
C ILE A 124 -7.91 -2.57 4.43
N GLY A 125 -7.62 -3.31 5.50
CA GLY A 125 -6.59 -4.34 5.50
C GLY A 125 -7.19 -5.70 5.18
N ILE A 126 -6.56 -6.43 4.26
CA ILE A 126 -6.97 -7.79 3.90
C ILE A 126 -5.78 -8.71 4.15
N GLU A 127 -5.99 -9.72 4.98
CA GLU A 127 -5.04 -10.81 5.22
C GLU A 127 -5.46 -12.02 4.37
N ASN A 128 -4.52 -12.57 3.61
CA ASN A 128 -4.77 -13.71 2.74
C ASN A 128 -4.40 -15.00 3.45
N LYS A 129 -5.36 -15.91 3.56
CA LYS A 129 -5.10 -17.28 4.01
C LYS A 129 -5.86 -18.29 3.17
N PRO A 130 -5.36 -18.66 1.98
CA PRO A 130 -6.06 -19.59 1.09
C PRO A 130 -6.31 -20.95 1.76
N ASP A 131 -5.34 -21.47 2.52
CA ASP A 131 -5.45 -22.73 3.27
C ASP A 131 -5.58 -22.49 4.78
N LEU A 132 -6.80 -22.66 5.32
CA LEU A 132 -7.08 -22.59 6.75
C LEU A 132 -6.70 -23.86 7.53
N ALA A 133 -6.35 -24.97 6.86
CA ALA A 133 -5.81 -26.14 7.54
C ALA A 133 -4.40 -25.89 8.08
N ARG A 134 -3.68 -24.89 7.55
CA ARG A 134 -2.35 -24.46 7.98
C ARG A 134 -2.34 -22.97 8.33
N PRO A 135 -3.05 -22.55 9.38
CA PRO A 135 -3.28 -21.12 9.67
C PRO A 135 -2.01 -20.38 10.12
N GLY A 136 -0.99 -21.09 10.61
CA GLY A 136 0.24 -20.46 11.10
C GLY A 136 -0.07 -19.45 12.21
N ASN A 137 0.43 -18.22 12.05
CA ASN A 137 0.26 -17.13 13.03
C ASN A 137 -1.00 -16.28 12.83
N LEU A 138 -1.93 -16.72 11.97
CA LEU A 138 -3.10 -15.95 11.56
C LEU A 138 -3.88 -15.36 12.75
N GLU A 139 -4.15 -16.15 13.78
CA GLU A 139 -4.90 -15.68 14.96
C GLU A 139 -4.22 -14.50 15.63
N THR A 140 -2.90 -14.59 15.85
CA THR A 140 -2.12 -13.51 16.46
C THR A 140 -2.02 -12.30 15.55
N GLN A 141 -1.90 -12.49 14.23
CA GLN A 141 -1.88 -11.39 13.27
C GLN A 141 -3.20 -10.61 13.29
N LEU A 142 -4.34 -11.31 13.15
CA LEU A 142 -5.66 -10.68 13.17
C LEU A 142 -5.95 -10.02 14.53
N LEU A 143 -5.54 -10.64 15.64
CA LEU A 143 -5.66 -10.02 16.95
C LEU A 143 -4.85 -8.72 17.02
N THR A 144 -3.60 -8.72 16.54
CA THR A 144 -2.73 -7.55 16.53
C THR A 144 -3.35 -6.41 15.71
N ASP A 145 -3.85 -6.71 14.51
CA ASP A 145 -4.45 -5.71 13.64
C ASP A 145 -5.71 -5.11 14.27
N VAL A 146 -6.56 -5.94 14.88
CA VAL A 146 -7.78 -5.51 15.57
C VAL A 146 -7.46 -4.65 16.79
N THR A 147 -6.53 -5.08 17.64
CA THR A 147 -6.20 -4.36 18.87
C THR A 147 -5.45 -3.07 18.60
N LEU A 148 -4.65 -3.02 17.53
CA LEU A 148 -3.98 -1.79 17.10
C LEU A 148 -4.97 -0.82 16.46
N GLY A 149 -5.93 -1.31 15.68
CA GLY A 149 -6.95 -0.47 15.03
C GLY A 149 -6.37 0.50 14.00
N LEU A 150 -5.28 0.12 13.33
CA LEU A 150 -4.61 1.00 12.36
C LEU A 150 -5.44 1.21 11.09
N VAL A 151 -6.15 0.18 10.64
CA VAL A 151 -7.08 0.25 9.50
C VAL A 151 -8.52 0.37 10.01
N ASP A 152 -9.45 0.76 9.14
CA ASP A 152 -10.87 0.92 9.47
C ASP A 152 -11.60 -0.41 9.51
N LYS A 153 -11.22 -1.33 8.61
CA LYS A 153 -11.78 -2.68 8.52
C LYS A 153 -10.67 -3.67 8.25
N ILE A 154 -10.82 -4.88 8.79
CA ILE A 154 -9.94 -6.02 8.54
C ILE A 154 -10.75 -7.14 7.95
N ILE A 155 -10.20 -7.79 6.94
CA ILE A 155 -10.84 -8.88 6.21
C ILE A 155 -9.86 -10.05 6.12
N LEU A 156 -10.33 -11.24 6.44
CA LEU A 156 -9.65 -12.48 6.08
C LEU A 156 -10.21 -12.97 4.74
N ALA A 157 -9.36 -13.05 3.72
CA ALA A 157 -9.70 -13.67 2.44
C ALA A 157 -9.15 -15.09 2.37
N THR A 158 -9.98 -16.06 2.01
CA THR A 158 -9.61 -17.48 1.99
C THR A 158 -10.26 -18.23 0.82
N GLU A 159 -9.61 -19.27 0.33
CA GLU A 159 -10.18 -20.25 -0.62
C GLU A 159 -10.88 -21.39 0.15
N SER A 160 -10.48 -21.61 1.40
CA SER A 160 -10.97 -22.70 2.24
C SER A 160 -12.44 -22.54 2.61
N TYR A 161 -13.13 -23.68 2.73
CA TYR A 161 -14.43 -23.70 3.39
C TYR A 161 -14.31 -23.31 4.88
N VAL A 162 -15.08 -22.32 5.30
CA VAL A 162 -14.99 -21.76 6.65
C VAL A 162 -15.99 -22.45 7.58
N THR A 163 -15.48 -23.30 8.47
CA THR A 163 -16.27 -23.99 9.49
C THR A 163 -16.59 -23.08 10.69
N GLY A 164 -17.53 -23.49 11.54
CA GLY A 164 -17.78 -22.80 12.81
C GLY A 164 -16.55 -22.72 13.73
N ALA A 165 -15.73 -23.78 13.75
CA ALA A 165 -14.47 -23.78 14.51
C ALA A 165 -13.45 -22.76 13.96
N HIS A 166 -13.41 -22.54 12.64
CA HIS A 166 -12.60 -21.48 12.05
C HIS A 166 -13.12 -20.11 12.49
N ARG A 167 -14.44 -19.86 12.38
CA ARG A 167 -15.05 -18.58 12.77
C ARG A 167 -14.76 -18.22 14.23
N ASN A 168 -14.81 -19.19 15.14
CA ASN A 168 -14.57 -18.97 16.57
C ASN A 168 -13.14 -18.53 16.92
N ARG A 169 -12.15 -18.78 16.05
CA ARG A 169 -10.76 -18.32 16.24
C ARG A 169 -10.50 -16.94 15.62
N ILE A 170 -11.43 -16.44 14.82
CA ILE A 170 -11.28 -15.17 14.09
C ILE A 170 -12.08 -14.10 14.86
N PRO A 171 -11.45 -13.00 15.31
CA PRO A 171 -12.16 -11.94 16.05
C PRO A 171 -13.45 -11.49 15.34
N ASP A 172 -14.53 -11.28 16.09
CA ASP A 172 -15.88 -11.03 15.52
C ASP A 172 -16.02 -9.76 14.68
N VAL A 173 -15.07 -8.83 14.81
CA VAL A 173 -15.01 -7.60 14.01
C VAL A 173 -14.39 -7.81 12.64
N VAL A 174 -13.64 -8.90 12.45
CA VAL A 174 -12.95 -9.21 11.19
C VAL A 174 -13.94 -9.79 10.18
N GLY A 175 -14.02 -9.18 9.00
CA GLY A 175 -14.79 -9.73 7.87
C GLY A 175 -14.17 -11.01 7.35
N ILE A 176 -14.97 -11.88 6.74
CA ILE A 176 -14.50 -13.13 6.15
C ILE A 176 -15.02 -13.21 4.73
N TRP A 177 -14.10 -13.27 3.77
CA TRP A 177 -14.41 -13.51 2.36
C TRP A 177 -13.92 -14.90 1.97
N ARG A 178 -14.80 -15.67 1.33
CA ARG A 178 -14.39 -16.84 0.57
C ARG A 178 -14.23 -16.43 -0.89
N PHE A 179 -13.05 -16.67 -1.45
CA PHE A 179 -12.69 -16.23 -2.79
C PHE A 179 -12.18 -17.41 -3.60
N ASP A 180 -12.78 -17.63 -4.77
CA ASP A 180 -12.28 -18.53 -5.78
C ASP A 180 -11.48 -17.75 -6.84
N PRO A 181 -10.14 -17.88 -6.85
CA PRO A 181 -9.27 -17.19 -7.80
C PRO A 181 -9.38 -17.66 -9.25
N GLU A 182 -9.99 -18.83 -9.53
CA GLU A 182 -10.18 -19.31 -10.91
C GLU A 182 -11.41 -18.67 -11.56
N SER A 183 -12.52 -18.61 -10.84
CA SER A 183 -13.77 -17.99 -11.32
C SER A 183 -13.86 -16.48 -11.03
N GLY A 184 -13.09 -15.98 -10.07
CA GLY A 184 -13.24 -14.64 -9.51
C GLY A 184 -14.44 -14.50 -8.57
N GLU A 185 -15.13 -15.60 -8.22
CA GLU A 185 -16.27 -15.54 -7.31
C GLU A 185 -15.81 -15.19 -5.88
N ARG A 186 -16.42 -14.14 -5.32
CA ARG A 186 -16.19 -13.69 -3.95
C ARG A 186 -17.49 -13.73 -3.15
N GLU A 187 -17.53 -14.58 -2.14
CA GLU A 187 -18.64 -14.70 -1.20
C GLU A 187 -18.30 -14.04 0.14
N ILE A 188 -19.19 -13.18 0.62
CA ILE A 188 -19.05 -12.55 1.94
C ILE A 188 -19.70 -13.46 2.99
N LEU A 189 -18.87 -14.16 3.77
CA LEU A 189 -19.30 -15.07 4.82
C LEU A 189 -19.58 -14.37 6.16
N ARG A 190 -18.95 -13.21 6.36
CA ARG A 190 -19.16 -12.29 7.49
C ARG A 190 -18.71 -10.89 7.07
N GLU A 191 -19.56 -9.89 7.30
CA GLU A 191 -19.21 -8.48 7.08
C GLU A 191 -18.18 -7.99 8.10
N ALA A 192 -17.23 -7.18 7.64
CA ALA A 192 -16.26 -6.52 8.51
C ALA A 192 -16.93 -5.37 9.29
N LYS A 193 -16.56 -5.22 10.55
CA LYS A 193 -17.03 -4.11 11.40
C LYS A 193 -15.99 -3.00 11.45
N GLN A 194 -16.47 -1.77 11.58
CA GLN A 194 -15.62 -0.60 11.76
C GLN A 194 -14.81 -0.72 13.06
N LEU A 195 -13.49 -0.53 12.93
CA LEU A 195 -12.56 -0.44 14.06
C LEU A 195 -12.48 1.00 14.57
N PRO A 196 -12.14 1.19 15.87
CA PRO A 196 -12.04 2.51 16.48
C PRO A 196 -10.69 3.18 16.13
N SER A 197 -10.44 3.44 14.84
CA SER A 197 -9.17 3.96 14.30
C SER A 197 -8.78 5.37 14.78
N ALA A 198 -9.71 6.09 15.42
CA ALA A 198 -9.47 7.39 16.07
C ALA A 198 -9.12 7.29 17.57
N LYS A 199 -8.99 6.08 18.13
CA LYS A 199 -8.66 5.85 19.54
C LYS A 199 -7.24 5.28 19.68
N PRO A 200 -6.61 5.39 20.86
CA PRO A 200 -5.39 4.65 21.15
C PRO A 200 -5.60 3.14 20.96
N GLY A 201 -4.56 2.47 20.46
CA GLY A 201 -4.54 1.06 20.15
C GLY A 201 -3.44 0.32 20.91
N VAL A 202 -3.57 -1.00 20.98
CA VAL A 202 -2.57 -1.91 21.56
C VAL A 202 -1.89 -2.67 20.43
N GLU A 203 -0.61 -2.41 20.24
CA GLU A 203 0.23 -3.15 19.32
C GLU A 203 0.89 -4.32 20.04
N ILE A 204 0.63 -5.55 19.57
CA ILE A 204 1.32 -6.75 20.03
C ILE A 204 2.65 -6.85 19.27
N LEU A 205 3.77 -6.79 19.99
CA LEU A 205 5.11 -6.89 19.42
C LEU A 205 5.57 -8.35 19.30
N GLU A 206 5.31 -9.13 20.35
CA GLU A 206 5.65 -10.54 20.46
C GLU A 206 4.59 -11.25 21.31
N ARG A 207 4.24 -12.49 20.93
CA ARG A 207 3.31 -13.33 21.69
C ARG A 207 3.80 -14.77 21.67
N ASP A 208 4.05 -15.30 22.86
CA ASP A 208 4.34 -16.71 23.11
C ASP A 208 3.33 -17.28 24.13
N SER A 209 3.48 -18.55 24.51
CA SER A 209 2.55 -19.22 25.43
C SER A 209 2.55 -18.67 26.85
N SER A 210 3.59 -17.92 27.24
CA SER A 210 3.82 -17.41 28.59
C SER A 210 3.78 -15.89 28.71
N ARG A 211 3.99 -15.18 27.59
CA ARG A 211 4.15 -13.73 27.57
C ARG A 211 3.53 -13.11 26.32
N THR A 212 3.00 -11.90 26.49
CA THR A 212 2.63 -11.02 25.38
C THR A 212 3.29 -9.66 25.61
N GLU A 213 4.21 -9.29 24.73
CA GLU A 213 4.82 -7.97 24.73
C GLU A 213 3.94 -7.01 23.93
N ILE A 214 3.55 -5.91 24.56
CA ILE A 214 2.66 -4.92 23.97
C ILE A 214 3.23 -3.50 24.07
N ARG A 215 2.83 -2.64 23.14
CA ARG A 215 2.98 -1.19 23.21
C ARG A 215 1.62 -0.52 23.02
N ILE A 216 1.43 0.58 23.72
CA ILE A 216 0.27 1.45 23.50
C ILE A 216 0.67 2.48 22.44
N ALA A 217 -0.08 2.52 21.35
CA ALA A 217 0.01 3.57 20.35
C ALA A 217 -1.06 4.62 20.64
N SER A 218 -0.66 5.88 20.70
CA SER A 218 -1.59 7.01 20.80
C SER A 218 -2.42 7.19 19.53
N ALA A 219 -3.54 7.90 19.63
CA ALA A 219 -4.38 8.23 18.48
C ALA A 219 -3.60 9.04 17.41
N ASP A 220 -2.68 9.91 17.82
CA ASP A 220 -1.85 10.69 16.91
C ASP A 220 -0.82 9.82 16.19
N GLU A 221 -0.23 8.83 16.88
CA GLU A 221 0.67 7.85 16.25
C GLU A 221 -0.07 7.01 15.21
N ILE A 222 -1.27 6.55 15.54
CA ILE A 222 -2.13 5.81 14.60
C ILE A 222 -2.48 6.68 13.40
N THR A 223 -2.87 7.94 13.62
CA THR A 223 -3.20 8.89 12.53
C THR A 223 -2.01 9.11 11.60
N ARG A 224 -0.80 9.31 12.14
CA ARG A 224 0.43 9.42 11.33
C ARG A 224 0.71 8.12 10.57
N ALA A 225 0.61 6.97 11.23
CA ALA A 225 0.87 5.68 10.60
C ALA A 225 -0.13 5.36 9.48
N ARG A 226 -1.42 5.69 9.65
CA ARG A 226 -2.46 5.61 8.63
C ARG A 226 -2.11 6.41 7.38
N ARG A 227 -1.74 7.68 7.56
CA ARG A 227 -1.31 8.54 6.45
C ARG A 227 -0.10 7.96 5.71
N ARG A 228 0.87 7.40 6.45
CA ARG A 228 2.06 6.74 5.87
C ARG A 228 1.70 5.47 5.10
N VAL A 229 0.71 4.70 5.55
CA VAL A 229 0.19 3.53 4.81
C VAL A 229 -0.48 3.99 3.53
N ALA A 230 -1.38 4.97 3.59
CA ALA A 230 -2.07 5.52 2.42
C ALA A 230 -1.09 6.05 1.37
N GLU A 231 -0.10 6.86 1.76
CA GLU A 231 0.92 7.40 0.84
C GLU A 231 1.77 6.31 0.17
N ARG A 232 2.18 5.29 0.94
CA ARG A 232 2.92 4.16 0.38
C ARG A 232 2.05 3.34 -0.56
N ALA A 233 0.78 3.13 -0.23
CA ALA A 233 -0.16 2.43 -1.10
C ALA A 233 -0.35 3.17 -2.43
N TYR A 234 -0.54 4.49 -2.37
CA TYR A 234 -0.63 5.35 -3.55
C TYR A 234 0.59 5.22 -4.45
N GLY A 235 1.81 5.33 -3.88
CA GLY A 235 3.02 5.24 -4.69
C GLY A 235 3.35 3.85 -5.21
N LYS A 236 3.15 2.80 -4.39
CA LYS A 236 3.64 1.44 -4.67
C LYS A 236 2.72 0.66 -5.61
N GLY A 237 1.41 0.71 -5.38
CA GLY A 237 0.46 -0.18 -6.05
C GLY A 237 0.68 -1.66 -5.69
N TRP A 238 -0.02 -2.56 -6.40
CA TRP A 238 0.11 -3.98 -6.17
C TRP A 238 0.95 -4.70 -7.24
N ARG A 239 1.10 -4.23 -8.48
CA ARG A 239 1.90 -4.91 -9.52
C ARG A 239 3.42 -4.73 -9.34
N THR A 240 3.98 -5.24 -8.25
CA THR A 240 5.40 -5.08 -7.87
C THR A 240 6.20 -6.39 -8.02
N TYR A 241 5.98 -7.11 -9.11
CA TYR A 241 6.64 -8.38 -9.42
C TYR A 241 7.18 -8.35 -10.84
N ASP A 242 8.24 -9.12 -11.09
CA ASP A 242 8.83 -9.26 -12.42
C ASP A 242 8.24 -10.47 -13.14
N LEU A 243 8.06 -10.33 -14.45
CA LEU A 243 7.69 -11.44 -15.32
C LEU A 243 8.96 -12.26 -15.66
N PRO A 244 8.86 -13.59 -15.79
CA PRO A 244 10.04 -14.43 -16.00
C PRO A 244 10.53 -14.31 -17.44
N ALA A 245 11.84 -14.50 -17.65
CA ALA A 245 12.47 -14.69 -18.96
C ALA A 245 12.08 -16.05 -19.58
N CYS A 246 10.79 -16.25 -19.82
CA CYS A 246 10.19 -17.47 -20.30
C CYS A 246 9.07 -17.14 -21.28
N SER A 247 9.27 -17.44 -22.55
CA SER A 247 8.32 -17.17 -23.64
C SER A 247 7.03 -17.98 -23.55
N THR A 248 6.96 -18.97 -22.64
CA THR A 248 5.72 -19.70 -22.35
C THR A 248 4.79 -18.91 -21.44
N VAL A 249 5.27 -17.97 -20.63
CA VAL A 249 4.39 -17.21 -19.74
C VAL A 249 3.62 -16.17 -20.54
N GLU A 250 2.30 -16.19 -20.39
CA GLU A 250 1.36 -15.32 -21.10
C GLU A 250 0.56 -14.54 -20.05
N PRO A 251 0.96 -13.31 -19.73
CA PRO A 251 0.21 -12.51 -18.76
C PRO A 251 -1.22 -12.24 -19.23
N ASP A 252 -2.18 -12.30 -18.31
CA ASP A 252 -3.58 -12.02 -18.64
C ASP A 252 -3.85 -10.51 -18.81
N SER A 253 -5.10 -10.13 -19.07
CA SER A 253 -5.51 -8.72 -19.23
C SER A 253 -5.30 -7.85 -17.99
N SER A 254 -5.09 -8.46 -16.82
CA SER A 254 -4.79 -7.80 -15.55
C SER A 254 -3.28 -7.78 -15.25
N GLY A 255 -2.48 -8.42 -16.10
CA GLY A 255 -1.03 -8.54 -16.00
C GLY A 255 -0.57 -9.74 -15.15
N LEU A 256 -1.47 -10.66 -14.76
CA LEU A 256 -1.11 -11.79 -13.91
C LEU A 256 -0.23 -12.78 -14.68
N PRO A 257 0.89 -13.28 -14.10
CA PRO A 257 1.82 -14.19 -14.76
C PRO A 257 1.19 -15.59 -14.91
N TYR A 258 0.33 -15.79 -15.91
CA TYR A 258 -0.26 -17.09 -16.21
C TYR A 258 0.72 -17.94 -17.03
N CYS A 259 0.91 -19.19 -16.61
CA CYS A 259 1.73 -20.16 -17.34
C CYS A 259 0.83 -21.24 -17.96
N PRO A 260 0.63 -21.27 -19.29
CA PRO A 260 -0.16 -22.30 -19.97
C PRO A 260 0.34 -23.74 -19.73
N TRP A 261 1.65 -23.94 -19.55
CA TRP A 261 2.20 -25.26 -19.24
C TRP A 261 1.78 -25.76 -17.86
N LYS A 262 1.78 -24.89 -16.83
CA LYS A 262 1.29 -25.21 -15.48
C LYS A 262 -0.22 -25.01 -15.32
N LYS A 263 -0.87 -24.38 -16.31
CA LYS A 263 -2.30 -24.02 -16.36
C LYS A 263 -2.78 -23.17 -15.18
N ARG A 264 -1.94 -22.25 -14.69
CA ARG A 264 -2.26 -21.36 -13.56
C ARG A 264 -1.38 -20.13 -13.51
N VAL A 265 -1.78 -19.16 -12.69
CA VAL A 265 -0.90 -18.08 -12.24
C VAL A 265 0.25 -18.67 -11.42
N VAL A 266 1.46 -18.21 -11.72
CA VAL A 266 2.70 -18.68 -11.09
C VAL A 266 3.36 -17.58 -10.26
N ARG A 267 4.29 -17.98 -9.39
CA ARG A 267 5.30 -17.06 -8.84
C ARG A 267 6.58 -17.17 -9.68
N PRO A 268 6.86 -16.20 -10.57
CA PRO A 268 7.91 -16.34 -11.59
C PRO A 268 9.29 -16.72 -11.05
N VAL A 269 9.74 -16.02 -10.00
CA VAL A 269 11.08 -16.19 -9.40
C VAL A 269 11.31 -17.60 -8.83
N GLU A 270 10.25 -18.26 -8.36
CA GLU A 270 10.34 -19.59 -7.74
C GLU A 270 10.02 -20.72 -8.73
N GLU A 271 9.19 -20.46 -9.74
CA GLU A 271 8.53 -21.54 -10.51
C GLU A 271 8.89 -21.60 -11.99
N CYS A 272 9.45 -20.52 -12.55
CA CYS A 272 9.66 -20.34 -13.99
C CYS A 272 11.13 -20.13 -14.37
N GLY A 273 12.06 -20.54 -13.51
CA GLY A 273 13.50 -20.58 -13.82
C GLY A 273 13.90 -21.74 -14.74
N PRO A 274 15.19 -21.82 -15.14
CA PRO A 274 15.71 -22.81 -16.09
C PRO A 274 15.49 -24.28 -15.71
N ASP A 275 15.36 -24.58 -14.42
CA ASP A 275 15.11 -25.94 -13.92
C ASP A 275 13.65 -26.41 -14.11
N CYS A 276 12.75 -25.52 -14.53
CA CYS A 276 11.37 -25.90 -14.82
C CYS A 276 11.30 -26.65 -16.16
N GLY A 277 10.73 -27.85 -16.18
CA GLY A 277 10.61 -28.67 -17.41
C GLY A 277 9.76 -28.05 -18.53
N GLY A 278 8.96 -27.03 -18.23
CA GLY A 278 8.23 -26.21 -19.21
C GLY A 278 8.86 -24.85 -19.49
N HIS A 279 10.08 -24.60 -19.02
CA HIS A 279 10.77 -23.33 -19.27
C HIS A 279 11.20 -23.26 -20.73
N ASN A 280 10.79 -22.19 -21.41
CA ASN A 280 11.26 -21.86 -22.74
C ASN A 280 11.98 -20.51 -22.71
N ALA A 281 13.31 -20.54 -22.72
CA ALA A 281 14.13 -19.34 -22.60
C ALA A 281 13.75 -18.30 -23.66
N GLY A 282 13.59 -17.06 -23.23
CA GLY A 282 13.22 -15.93 -24.09
C GLY A 282 13.17 -14.65 -23.28
N ASP A 283 12.83 -13.55 -23.94
CA ASP A 283 12.64 -12.28 -23.24
C ASP A 283 11.42 -12.35 -22.32
N PRO A 284 11.44 -11.67 -21.16
CA PRO A 284 10.24 -11.49 -20.35
C PRO A 284 9.10 -10.89 -21.17
N PRO A 285 7.85 -11.34 -20.95
CA PRO A 285 6.70 -10.73 -21.61
C PRO A 285 6.66 -9.22 -21.34
N ASP A 286 6.43 -8.44 -22.40
CA ASP A 286 6.39 -6.99 -22.34
C ASP A 286 4.99 -6.53 -21.89
N VAL A 287 4.86 -6.20 -20.60
CA VAL A 287 3.61 -5.71 -20.00
C VAL A 287 3.85 -4.35 -19.36
N ASP A 288 3.12 -3.35 -19.86
CA ASP A 288 3.10 -2.02 -19.25
C ASP A 288 2.16 -2.00 -18.02
N PHE A 289 2.72 -2.32 -16.86
CA PHE A 289 1.98 -2.30 -15.59
C PHE A 289 1.51 -0.90 -15.17
N GLU A 290 2.20 0.18 -15.58
CA GLU A 290 1.74 1.54 -15.27
C GLU A 290 0.48 1.87 -16.06
N SER A 291 0.46 1.57 -17.36
CA SER A 291 -0.74 1.77 -18.20
C SER A 291 -1.92 0.92 -17.73
N LEU A 292 -1.68 -0.35 -17.34
CA LEU A 292 -2.73 -1.20 -16.76
C LEU A 292 -3.30 -0.59 -15.47
N ARG A 293 -2.44 -0.15 -14.55
CA ARG A 293 -2.84 0.47 -13.30
C ARG A 293 -3.63 1.77 -13.52
N ALA A 294 -3.19 2.63 -14.45
CA ALA A 294 -3.86 3.88 -14.75
C ALA A 294 -5.26 3.67 -15.37
N LYS A 295 -5.44 2.57 -16.11
CA LYS A 295 -6.73 2.20 -16.71
C LYS A 295 -7.71 1.63 -15.69
N GLN A 296 -7.21 0.90 -14.68
CA GLN A 296 -8.04 0.10 -13.77
C GLN A 296 -8.18 0.70 -12.37
N SER A 297 -7.48 1.80 -12.06
CA SER A 297 -7.52 2.41 -10.73
C SER A 297 -7.54 3.94 -10.84
N PRO A 298 -7.91 4.66 -9.77
CA PRO A 298 -7.90 6.13 -9.78
C PRO A 298 -6.48 6.75 -9.74
N TRP A 299 -5.41 5.94 -9.80
CA TRP A 299 -4.03 6.41 -9.81
C TRP A 299 -3.68 7.15 -11.11
N LYS A 300 -3.00 8.30 -11.02
CA LYS A 300 -2.63 9.14 -12.17
C LYS A 300 -1.12 9.05 -12.44
N PRO A 301 -0.67 8.42 -13.55
CA PRO A 301 0.76 8.27 -13.88
C PRO A 301 1.47 9.58 -14.21
N ASP A 302 0.78 10.51 -14.88
CA ASP A 302 1.35 11.76 -15.37
C ASP A 302 0.45 12.97 -14.99
N PRO A 303 0.50 13.43 -13.73
CA PRO A 303 -0.16 14.65 -13.32
C PRO A 303 0.62 15.88 -13.78
N ASP A 304 -0.10 16.97 -14.11
CA ASP A 304 0.50 18.27 -14.47
C ASP A 304 1.39 18.87 -13.36
N GLY A 305 1.32 18.31 -12.15
CA GLY A 305 2.03 18.78 -10.97
C GLY A 305 1.37 20.01 -10.35
N ARG A 306 1.87 20.40 -9.18
CA ARG A 306 1.41 21.60 -8.45
C ARG A 306 2.53 22.63 -8.23
N GLN A 307 3.70 22.43 -8.83
CA GLN A 307 4.78 23.40 -8.75
C GLN A 307 4.36 24.69 -9.47
N ARG A 308 4.58 25.83 -8.82
CA ARG A 308 4.40 27.11 -9.50
C ARG A 308 5.58 27.28 -10.46
N HIS A 309 5.30 27.34 -11.76
CA HIS A 309 6.25 27.93 -12.68
C HIS A 309 6.39 29.39 -12.27
N GLN A 310 7.56 29.77 -11.80
CA GLN A 310 7.91 31.17 -11.60
C GLN A 310 7.90 31.79 -13.01
N THR A 311 6.79 32.42 -13.40
CA THR A 311 6.77 33.27 -14.60
C THR A 311 7.87 34.30 -14.40
N GLY A 312 8.93 34.17 -15.20
CA GLY A 312 10.11 35.00 -15.13
C GLY A 312 9.74 36.48 -15.22
N LEU A 313 10.46 37.27 -14.42
CA LEU A 313 10.54 38.72 -14.42
C LEU A 313 11.21 39.25 -15.70
N ASP A 314 10.82 38.76 -16.88
CA ASP A 314 11.39 39.20 -18.17
C ASP A 314 10.60 40.33 -18.84
N SER A 315 9.61 40.90 -18.14
CA SER A 315 8.86 42.09 -18.60
C SER A 315 9.28 43.32 -17.82
N PHE A 316 10.55 43.70 -17.94
CA PHE A 316 10.99 45.08 -17.75
C PHE A 316 11.90 45.46 -18.92
N TYR A 317 11.30 45.89 -20.02
CA TYR A 317 11.90 46.79 -21.00
C TYR A 317 10.82 47.74 -21.51
#